data_AF-A0A8H5GUQ0-F1
#
_entry.id   AF-A0A8H5GUQ0-F1
#
_cell.length_a   1.000
_cell.length_b   1.000
_cell.length_c   1.000
_cell.angle_alpha   90.00
_cell.angle_beta   90.00
_cell.angle_gamma   90.00
#
_symmetry.space_group_name_H-M   'P 1'
#
loop_
_entity.id
_entity.type
_entity.pdbx_description
1 polymer ?
#
loop_
_entity_poly.entity_id
_entity_poly.type
_entity_poly.pdbx_seq_one_letter_code
_entity_poly.pdbx_strand_id
1 'polypeptide(L)'
;MQRCTQCGENILRPRVSLDFSSLNDRLRSQSGPLSVQPDEVTTILKNIELDEEDCEAEINRLETRALLLATQKERLREYANRVQALISPIRKLPDELLRKIFDLSCGMNHFVVDDIAPKNAFSFGSAPSMAISSVCSRWRKNALAMPMIWSRISFEWDAVGADSWEELREQLSLILSLDTFATTAPQCRTGYFGTAILTPRLCSSNHSQID
;
A
#
# COMPACT_ATOMS: atom_id res chain seq x y z
N MET A 1 37.47 -11.85 -23.81
CA MET A 1 36.27 -11.17 -23.28
C MET A 1 36.10 -11.57 -21.83
N GLN A 2 36.04 -10.61 -20.90
CA GLN A 2 35.69 -10.91 -19.51
C GLN A 2 34.17 -10.94 -19.39
N ARG A 3 33.65 -11.98 -18.75
CA ARG A 3 32.22 -12.16 -18.47
C ARG A 3 31.99 -12.14 -16.99
N CYS A 4 30.85 -11.58 -16.57
CA CYS A 4 30.44 -11.63 -15.18
C CYS A 4 30.18 -13.10 -14.79
N THR A 5 30.74 -13.54 -13.67
CA THR A 5 30.60 -14.92 -13.17
C THR A 5 29.20 -15.22 -12.63
N GLN A 6 28.39 -14.20 -12.34
CA GLN A 6 27.02 -14.38 -11.85
C GLN A 6 25.96 -14.33 -12.96
N CYS A 7 26.08 -13.42 -13.94
CA CYS A 7 25.07 -13.26 -15.00
C CYS A 7 25.52 -13.73 -16.39
N GLY A 8 26.80 -14.06 -16.57
CA GLY A 8 27.35 -14.51 -17.86
C GLY A 8 27.44 -13.42 -18.94
N GLU A 9 26.94 -12.22 -18.67
CA GLU A 9 27.01 -11.10 -19.59
C GLU A 9 28.43 -10.53 -19.69
N ASN A 10 28.74 -9.90 -20.84
CA ASN A 10 30.05 -9.30 -21.07
C ASN A 10 30.22 -8.10 -20.15
N ILE A 11 31.37 -8.00 -19.49
CA ILE A 11 31.70 -6.83 -18.68
C ILE A 11 32.08 -5.70 -19.64
N LEU A 12 31.42 -4.54 -19.49
CA LEU A 12 31.82 -3.32 -20.19
C LEU A 12 33.30 -3.06 -19.94
N ARG A 13 34.07 -2.89 -21.02
CA ARG A 13 35.48 -2.58 -20.96
C ARG A 13 35.65 -1.14 -21.44
N PRO A 14 36.07 -0.22 -20.56
CA PRO A 14 36.37 1.14 -20.96
C PRO A 14 37.39 1.15 -22.10
N ARG A 15 37.15 1.99 -23.10
CA ARG A 15 38.08 2.29 -24.18
C ARG A 15 39.30 3.04 -23.67
N VAL A 16 39.14 3.81 -22.60
CA VAL A 16 40.23 4.54 -21.97
C VAL A 16 40.66 3.85 -20.69
N SER A 17 41.96 3.58 -20.60
CA SER A 17 42.64 3.20 -19.35
C SER A 17 43.79 4.16 -19.13
N LEU A 18 43.61 5.12 -18.23
CA LEU A 18 44.65 6.09 -17.87
C LEU A 18 45.36 5.63 -16.60
N ASP A 19 46.68 5.64 -16.63
CA ASP A 19 47.50 5.61 -15.42
C ASP A 19 47.55 7.01 -14.81
N PHE A 20 46.88 7.17 -13.67
CA PHE A 20 46.82 8.43 -12.94
C PHE A 20 48.19 8.89 -12.44
N SER A 21 49.16 7.98 -12.21
CA SER A 21 50.51 8.37 -11.79
C SER A 21 51.23 9.09 -12.93
N SER A 22 51.31 8.44 -14.10
CA SER A 22 51.91 9.03 -15.30
C SER A 22 51.21 10.32 -15.74
N LEU A 23 49.87 10.36 -15.65
CA LEU A 23 49.09 11.56 -15.97
C LEU A 23 49.46 12.74 -15.06
N ASN A 24 49.55 12.52 -13.74
CA ASN A 24 49.90 13.56 -12.78
C ASN A 24 51.34 14.05 -12.95
N ASP A 25 52.28 13.16 -13.27
CA ASP A 25 53.66 13.54 -13.56
C ASP A 25 53.76 14.41 -14.81
N ARG A 26 52.98 14.09 -15.86
CA ARG A 26 52.85 14.96 -17.05
C ARG A 26 52.28 16.33 -16.67
N LEU A 27 51.19 16.39 -15.92
CA LEU A 27 50.56 17.65 -15.48
C LEU A 27 51.51 18.54 -14.66
N ARG A 28 52.46 17.94 -13.92
CA ARG A 28 53.43 18.67 -13.08
C ARG A 28 54.71 19.08 -13.81
N SER A 29 55.14 18.31 -14.83
CA SER A 29 56.43 18.50 -15.51
C SER A 29 56.32 19.15 -16.89
N GLN A 30 55.19 19.02 -17.57
CA GLN A 30 54.98 19.53 -18.93
C GLN A 30 54.17 20.84 -18.87
N SER A 31 54.76 21.94 -19.32
CA SER A 31 54.12 23.27 -19.39
C SER A 31 54.42 23.98 -20.71
N GLY A 32 53.42 24.68 -21.26
CA GLY A 32 53.53 25.50 -22.47
C GLY A 32 52.79 24.92 -23.69
N PRO A 33 52.56 25.72 -24.75
CA PRO A 33 51.69 25.36 -25.88
C PRO A 33 52.22 24.21 -26.75
N LEU A 34 53.47 23.77 -26.56
CA LEU A 34 54.09 22.64 -27.27
C LEU A 34 54.12 21.35 -26.45
N SER A 35 53.72 21.40 -25.17
CA SER A 35 53.89 20.27 -24.24
C SER A 35 52.73 19.26 -24.29
N VAL A 36 51.63 19.60 -24.98
CA VAL A 36 50.44 18.75 -25.11
C VAL A 36 49.98 18.78 -26.56
N GLN A 37 49.74 17.60 -27.14
CA GLN A 37 49.06 17.44 -28.44
C GLN A 37 47.54 17.58 -28.20
N PRO A 38 46.88 18.65 -28.67
CA PRO A 38 45.46 18.89 -28.38
C PRO A 38 44.55 17.78 -28.91
N ASP A 39 44.91 17.16 -30.03
CA ASP A 39 44.13 16.11 -30.69
C ASP A 39 44.13 14.79 -29.88
N GLU A 40 45.24 14.48 -29.22
CA GLU A 40 45.37 13.30 -28.34
C GLU A 40 44.43 13.45 -27.13
N VAL A 41 44.46 14.61 -26.47
CA VAL A 41 43.61 14.90 -25.32
C VAL A 41 42.14 14.91 -25.71
N THR A 42 41.79 15.51 -26.85
CA THR A 42 40.41 15.55 -27.35
C THR A 42 39.88 14.15 -27.66
N THR A 43 40.73 13.28 -28.23
CA THR A 43 40.37 11.89 -28.49
C THR A 43 40.14 11.11 -27.20
N ILE A 44 40.99 11.31 -26.18
CA ILE A 44 40.82 10.68 -24.86
C ILE A 44 39.52 11.14 -24.22
N LEU A 45 39.23 12.45 -24.21
CA LEU A 45 37.99 13.00 -23.65
C LEU A 45 36.75 12.41 -24.33
N LYS A 46 36.74 12.37 -25.66
CA LYS A 46 35.63 11.77 -26.42
C LYS A 46 35.41 10.29 -26.07
N ASN A 47 36.49 9.52 -25.88
CA ASN A 47 36.36 8.12 -25.51
C ASN A 47 35.85 7.96 -24.07
N ILE A 48 36.21 8.85 -23.15
CA ILE A 48 35.66 8.88 -21.78
C ILE A 48 34.16 9.19 -21.81
N GLU A 49 33.73 10.23 -22.53
CA GLU A 49 32.32 10.61 -22.66
C GLU A 49 31.47 9.45 -23.18
N LEU A 50 31.96 8.75 -24.20
CA LEU A 50 31.26 7.61 -24.74
C LEU A 50 31.30 6.40 -23.79
N ASP A 51 32.37 6.18 -23.03
CA ASP A 51 32.44 5.10 -22.02
C ASP A 51 31.44 5.38 -20.87
N GLU A 52 31.26 6.65 -20.51
CA GLU A 52 30.26 7.10 -19.54
C GLU A 52 28.84 6.84 -20.06
N GLU A 53 28.55 7.17 -21.33
CA GLU A 53 27.27 6.89 -21.97
C GLU A 53 26.97 5.38 -22.01
N ASP A 54 27.95 4.54 -22.37
CA ASP A 54 27.80 3.08 -22.36
C ASP A 54 27.49 2.54 -20.96
N CYS A 55 28.18 3.08 -19.93
CA CYS A 55 27.95 2.69 -18.53
C CYS A 55 26.53 3.09 -18.08
N GLU A 56 26.10 4.30 -18.38
CA GLU A 56 24.78 4.81 -18.01
C GLU A 56 23.67 3.99 -18.70
N ALA A 57 23.83 3.65 -19.98
CA ALA A 57 22.89 2.80 -20.70
C ALA A 57 22.76 1.41 -20.06
N GLU A 58 23.87 0.83 -19.63
CA GLU A 58 23.89 -0.48 -18.99
C GLU A 58 23.30 -0.46 -17.56
N ILE A 59 23.55 0.61 -16.79
CA ILE A 59 22.90 0.84 -15.49
C ILE A 59 21.38 0.89 -15.68
N ASN A 60 20.89 1.73 -16.59
CA ASN A 60 19.47 1.87 -16.87
C ASN A 60 18.82 0.54 -17.32
N ARG A 61 19.52 -0.24 -18.14
CA ARG A 61 19.06 -1.57 -18.58
C ARG A 61 18.91 -2.52 -17.39
N LEU A 62 19.90 -2.57 -16.50
CA LEU A 62 19.89 -3.44 -15.33
C LEU A 62 18.83 -3.02 -14.30
N GLU A 63 18.67 -1.72 -14.05
CA GLU A 63 17.63 -1.19 -13.18
C GLU A 63 16.22 -1.50 -13.69
N THR A 64 15.99 -1.32 -14.99
CA THR A 64 14.71 -1.69 -15.62
C THR A 64 14.40 -3.17 -15.42
N ARG A 65 15.41 -4.03 -15.63
CA ARG A 65 15.25 -5.49 -15.42
C ARG A 65 14.98 -5.83 -13.95
N ALA A 66 15.66 -5.17 -13.02
CA ALA A 66 15.44 -5.36 -11.59
C ALA A 66 14.02 -4.96 -11.19
N LEU A 67 13.51 -3.82 -11.70
CA LEU A 67 12.15 -3.36 -11.44
C LEU A 67 11.09 -4.33 -11.97
N LEU A 68 11.28 -4.86 -13.19
CA LEU A 68 10.38 -5.86 -13.78
C LEU A 68 10.32 -7.13 -12.93
N LEU A 69 11.48 -7.65 -12.50
CA LEU A 69 11.56 -8.84 -11.65
C LEU A 69 10.95 -8.60 -10.26
N ALA A 70 11.15 -7.41 -9.66
CA ALA A 70 10.52 -7.04 -8.40
C ALA A 70 8.99 -7.02 -8.52
N THR A 71 8.47 -6.43 -9.60
CA THR A 71 7.04 -6.38 -9.89
C THR A 71 6.46 -7.79 -10.09
N GLN A 72 7.17 -8.65 -10.82
CA GLN A 72 6.76 -10.04 -11.02
C GLN A 72 6.75 -10.83 -9.70
N LYS A 73 7.76 -10.65 -8.86
CA LYS A 73 7.85 -11.27 -7.54
C LYS A 73 6.66 -10.87 -6.66
N GLU A 74 6.27 -9.60 -6.68
CA GLU A 74 5.14 -9.13 -5.89
C GLU A 74 3.81 -9.69 -6.40
N ARG A 75 3.60 -9.74 -7.72
CA ARG A 75 2.44 -10.42 -8.32
C ARG A 75 2.36 -11.90 -7.92
N LEU A 76 3.48 -12.61 -7.92
CA LEU A 76 3.51 -14.02 -7.53
C LEU A 76 3.17 -14.20 -6.05
N ARG A 77 3.64 -13.31 -5.17
CA ARG A 77 3.26 -13.29 -3.75
C ARG A 77 1.76 -13.06 -3.59
N GLU A 78 1.20 -12.11 -4.33
CA GLU A 78 -0.24 -11.85 -4.30
C GLU A 78 -1.04 -13.08 -4.75
N TYR A 79 -0.64 -13.73 -5.84
CA TYR A 79 -1.27 -14.98 -6.29
C TYR A 79 -1.15 -16.09 -5.24
N ALA A 80 0.02 -16.28 -4.65
CA ALA A 80 0.23 -17.26 -3.60
C ALA A 80 -0.71 -17.00 -2.40
N ASN A 81 -0.82 -15.76 -1.94
CA ASN A 81 -1.73 -15.37 -0.86
C ASN A 81 -3.20 -15.67 -1.22
N ARG A 82 -3.63 -15.35 -2.45
CA ARG A 82 -4.99 -15.63 -2.92
C ARG A 82 -5.30 -17.13 -2.98
N VAL A 83 -4.35 -17.93 -3.47
CA VAL A 83 -4.50 -19.39 -3.55
C VAL A 83 -4.44 -20.00 -2.15
N GLN A 84 -3.55 -19.56 -1.28
CA GLN A 84 -3.46 -20.03 0.10
C GLN A 84 -4.73 -19.70 0.90
N ALA A 85 -5.42 -18.60 0.60
CA ALA A 85 -6.72 -18.34 1.18
C ALA A 85 -7.73 -19.47 0.85
N LEU A 86 -7.60 -20.21 -0.27
CA LEU A 86 -8.51 -21.32 -0.66
C LEU A 86 -8.48 -22.48 0.33
N ILE A 87 -7.34 -22.70 0.97
CA ILE A 87 -7.19 -23.74 1.99
C ILE A 87 -7.47 -23.25 3.41
N SER A 88 -7.89 -21.99 3.57
CA SER A 88 -8.18 -21.39 4.88
C SER A 88 -9.25 -22.20 5.63
N PRO A 89 -9.07 -22.48 6.94
CA PRO A 89 -10.03 -23.22 7.75
C PRO A 89 -11.45 -22.66 7.69
N ILE A 90 -11.59 -21.34 7.53
CA ILE A 90 -12.90 -20.69 7.50
C ILE A 90 -13.76 -21.11 6.31
N ARG A 91 -13.14 -21.60 5.22
CA ARG A 91 -13.86 -22.16 4.08
C ARG A 91 -14.42 -23.55 4.37
N LYS A 92 -13.85 -24.28 5.34
CA LYS A 92 -14.30 -25.61 5.77
C LYS A 92 -15.37 -25.56 6.86
N LEU A 93 -15.55 -24.42 7.51
CA LEU A 93 -16.54 -24.24 8.56
C LEU A 93 -17.95 -24.38 7.98
N PRO A 94 -18.88 -25.12 8.61
CA PRO A 94 -20.31 -25.11 8.26
C PRO A 94 -20.97 -23.73 8.47
N ASP A 95 -22.10 -23.49 7.79
CA ASP A 95 -22.82 -22.22 7.89
C ASP A 95 -23.35 -21.97 9.30
N GLU A 96 -23.74 -23.00 10.05
CA GLU A 96 -24.26 -22.89 11.42
C GLU A 96 -23.21 -22.31 12.38
N LEU A 97 -21.98 -22.82 12.30
CA LEU A 97 -20.87 -22.34 13.12
C LEU A 97 -20.43 -20.94 12.68
N LEU A 98 -20.47 -20.66 11.37
CA LEU A 98 -20.17 -19.34 10.85
C LEU A 98 -21.17 -18.29 11.39
N ARG A 99 -22.46 -18.61 11.38
CA ARG A 99 -23.51 -17.75 11.96
C ARG A 99 -23.33 -17.57 13.47
N LYS A 100 -22.94 -18.61 14.20
CA LYS A 100 -22.65 -18.51 15.63
C LYS A 100 -21.47 -17.57 15.91
N ILE A 101 -20.42 -17.61 15.08
CA ILE A 101 -19.32 -16.65 15.15
C ILE A 101 -19.85 -15.23 14.91
N PHE A 102 -20.71 -15.03 13.90
CA PHE A 102 -21.26 -13.70 13.61
C PHE A 102 -22.08 -13.16 14.78
N ASP A 103 -22.92 -13.98 15.40
CA ASP A 103 -23.73 -13.56 16.54
C ASP A 103 -22.88 -13.11 17.75
N LEU A 104 -21.77 -13.81 17.99
CA LEU A 104 -20.80 -13.48 19.05
C LEU A 104 -19.92 -12.28 18.70
N SER A 105 -19.63 -12.05 17.41
CA SER A 105 -18.69 -11.02 16.96
C SER A 105 -19.39 -9.70 16.63
N CYS A 106 -20.63 -9.76 16.15
CA CYS A 106 -21.45 -8.60 15.85
C CYS A 106 -22.18 -8.13 17.10
N GLY A 107 -21.49 -7.36 17.94
CA GLY A 107 -22.10 -6.61 19.03
C GLY A 107 -22.97 -5.46 18.50
N MET A 108 -22.60 -4.23 18.82
CA MET A 108 -23.29 -3.03 18.32
C MET A 108 -22.62 -2.50 17.05
N ASN A 109 -23.44 -2.14 16.05
CA ASN A 109 -23.02 -1.33 14.90
C ASN A 109 -23.15 0.15 15.27
N HIS A 110 -22.02 0.76 15.54
CA HIS A 110 -21.89 2.13 15.98
C HIS A 110 -21.55 3.05 14.81
N PHE A 111 -22.42 4.03 14.58
CA PHE A 111 -22.28 5.05 13.55
C PHE A 111 -22.09 6.42 14.20
N VAL A 112 -21.16 7.21 13.67
CA VAL A 112 -20.91 8.56 14.13
C VAL A 112 -21.35 9.52 13.03
N VAL A 113 -22.26 10.43 13.39
CA VAL A 113 -22.70 11.53 12.55
C VAL A 113 -21.92 12.78 12.95
N ASP A 114 -21.10 13.27 12.02
CA ASP A 114 -20.28 14.47 12.21
C ASP A 114 -20.81 15.57 11.28
N ASP A 115 -21.17 16.72 11.84
CA ASP A 115 -21.68 17.89 11.11
C ASP A 115 -20.65 18.47 10.10
N ILE A 116 -19.35 18.14 10.26
CA ILE A 116 -18.26 18.63 9.41
C ILE A 116 -18.09 17.76 8.15
N ALA A 117 -18.52 16.50 8.19
CA ALA A 117 -18.49 15.63 7.03
C ALA A 117 -19.52 16.10 5.98
N PRO A 118 -19.26 15.92 4.66
CA PRO A 118 -20.27 16.24 3.66
C PRO A 118 -21.58 15.52 4.02
N LYS A 119 -22.74 16.17 3.83
CA LYS A 119 -24.09 15.76 4.30
C LYS A 119 -24.55 14.33 3.95
N ASN A 120 -23.72 13.56 3.26
CA ASN A 120 -23.92 12.22 2.73
C ASN A 120 -22.87 11.22 3.27
N ALA A 121 -21.98 11.64 4.18
CA ALA A 121 -20.85 10.85 4.66
C ALA A 121 -20.97 10.59 6.16
N PHE A 122 -21.28 9.34 6.51
CA PHE A 122 -21.19 8.85 7.88
C PHE A 122 -19.81 8.24 8.10
N SER A 123 -19.24 8.48 9.29
CA SER A 123 -18.06 7.75 9.72
C SER A 123 -18.51 6.51 10.49
N PHE A 124 -18.05 5.34 10.04
CA PHE A 124 -18.32 4.08 10.73
C PHE A 124 -17.34 3.97 11.91
N GLY A 125 -17.78 4.32 13.12
CA GLY A 125 -16.96 4.17 14.33
C GLY A 125 -16.62 2.69 14.59
N SER A 126 -17.63 1.82 14.60
CA SER A 126 -17.45 0.36 14.69
C SER A 126 -18.69 -0.37 14.16
N ALA A 127 -18.66 -0.86 12.92
CA ALA A 127 -19.77 -1.58 12.30
C ALA A 127 -19.39 -3.05 12.00
N PRO A 128 -19.42 -3.96 13.01
CA PRO A 128 -18.95 -5.33 12.86
C PRO A 128 -19.76 -6.13 11.83
N SER A 129 -21.07 -5.87 11.71
CA SER A 129 -21.92 -6.56 10.71
C SER A 129 -21.53 -6.18 9.30
N MET A 130 -21.19 -4.90 9.09
CA MET A 130 -20.65 -4.41 7.82
C MET A 130 -19.32 -5.06 7.50
N ALA A 131 -18.39 -5.05 8.47
CA ALA A 131 -17.06 -5.66 8.31
C ALA A 131 -17.16 -7.15 7.93
N ILE A 132 -17.96 -7.93 8.66
CA ILE A 132 -18.15 -9.36 8.39
C ILE A 132 -18.83 -9.60 7.03
N SER A 133 -19.82 -8.80 6.65
CA SER A 133 -20.50 -8.93 5.34
C SER A 133 -19.60 -8.58 4.14
N SER A 134 -18.47 -7.90 4.38
CA SER A 134 -17.50 -7.53 3.35
C SER A 134 -16.46 -8.61 3.02
N VAL A 135 -16.32 -9.64 3.88
CA VAL A 135 -15.21 -10.61 3.79
C VAL A 135 -15.27 -11.46 2.51
N CYS A 136 -16.41 -12.08 2.23
CA CYS A 136 -16.65 -12.81 0.98
C CYS A 136 -18.14 -13.01 0.71
N SER A 137 -18.51 -13.47 -0.49
CA SER A 137 -19.90 -13.72 -0.88
C SER A 137 -20.64 -14.68 0.07
N ARG A 138 -19.96 -15.72 0.56
CA ARG A 138 -20.54 -16.68 1.50
C ARG A 138 -20.84 -16.06 2.87
N TRP A 139 -19.93 -15.23 3.38
CA TRP A 139 -20.13 -14.51 4.64
C TRP A 139 -21.26 -13.50 4.51
N ARG A 140 -21.28 -12.74 3.41
CA ARG A 140 -22.38 -11.81 3.09
C ARG A 140 -23.73 -12.50 3.09
N LYS A 141 -23.86 -13.64 2.38
CA LYS A 141 -25.10 -14.42 2.33
C LYS A 141 -25.56 -14.84 3.74
N ASN A 142 -24.64 -15.34 4.56
CA ASN A 142 -24.96 -15.75 5.94
C ASN A 142 -25.31 -14.56 6.84
N ALA A 143 -24.58 -13.45 6.74
CA ALA A 143 -24.84 -12.23 7.50
C ALA A 143 -26.20 -11.60 7.15
N LEU A 144 -26.55 -11.54 5.86
CA LEU A 144 -27.85 -11.03 5.41
C LEU A 144 -29.01 -11.94 5.84
N ALA A 145 -28.76 -13.25 5.99
CA ALA A 145 -29.73 -14.19 6.53
C ALA A 145 -29.91 -14.09 8.07
N MET A 146 -29.19 -13.19 8.73
CA MET A 146 -29.27 -12.96 10.18
C MET A 146 -29.73 -11.52 10.49
N PRO A 147 -31.04 -11.22 10.47
CA PRO A 147 -31.52 -9.85 10.75
C PRO A 147 -31.06 -9.30 12.10
N MET A 148 -30.88 -10.17 13.09
CA MET A 148 -30.50 -9.80 14.46
C MET A 148 -29.17 -9.06 14.60
N ILE A 149 -28.18 -9.33 13.72
CA ILE A 149 -26.90 -8.62 13.78
C ILE A 149 -27.00 -7.22 13.19
N TRP A 150 -27.95 -6.99 12.28
CA TRP A 150 -28.21 -5.70 11.65
C TRP A 150 -29.09 -4.79 12.49
N SER A 151 -29.90 -5.35 13.40
CA SER A 151 -30.77 -4.56 14.28
C SER A 151 -30.05 -3.97 15.50
N ARG A 152 -28.80 -4.37 15.76
CA ARG A 152 -27.99 -3.86 16.87
C ARG A 152 -27.29 -2.57 16.44
N ILE A 153 -27.98 -1.44 16.51
CA ILE A 153 -27.47 -0.15 15.99
C ILE A 153 -27.39 0.88 17.11
N SER A 154 -26.31 1.65 17.16
CA SER A 154 -26.20 2.87 17.96
C SER A 154 -25.66 4.02 17.11
N PHE A 155 -26.13 5.23 17.42
CA PHE A 155 -25.68 6.46 16.78
C PHE A 155 -25.06 7.36 17.84
N GLU A 156 -23.91 7.92 17.53
CA GLU A 156 -23.37 9.10 18.21
C GLU A 156 -23.52 10.29 17.28
N TRP A 157 -23.99 11.39 17.84
CA TRP A 157 -24.29 12.62 17.11
C TRP A 157 -23.61 13.76 17.84
N ASP A 158 -22.61 14.37 17.21
CA ASP A 158 -22.00 15.60 17.71
C ASP A 158 -22.75 16.79 17.12
N ALA A 159 -23.79 17.24 17.84
CA ALA A 159 -24.57 18.41 17.46
C ALA A 159 -23.77 19.67 17.77
N VAL A 160 -23.00 20.17 16.82
CA VAL A 160 -22.55 21.56 16.86
C VAL A 160 -23.43 22.35 15.88
N GLY A 161 -24.72 22.46 16.22
CA GLY A 161 -25.62 23.46 15.63
C GLY A 161 -26.83 22.97 14.83
N ALA A 162 -27.22 21.68 14.89
CA ALA A 162 -28.40 21.20 14.18
C ALA A 162 -29.70 21.30 15.01
N ASP A 163 -30.59 22.21 14.60
CA ASP A 163 -31.89 22.49 15.23
C ASP A 163 -33.06 21.64 14.68
N SER A 164 -32.83 20.53 13.96
CA SER A 164 -33.95 19.80 13.35
C SER A 164 -33.77 18.28 13.28
N TRP A 165 -34.66 17.58 13.99
CA TRP A 165 -34.92 16.14 13.88
C TRP A 165 -35.33 15.69 12.46
N GLU A 166 -35.72 16.62 11.57
CA GLU A 166 -36.09 16.30 10.20
C GLU A 166 -34.87 15.98 9.32
N GLU A 167 -33.74 16.68 9.50
CA GLU A 167 -32.50 16.41 8.74
C GLU A 167 -31.90 15.05 9.14
N LEU A 168 -31.98 14.73 10.44
CA LEU A 168 -31.69 13.42 11.02
C LEU A 168 -32.49 12.28 10.38
N ARG A 169 -33.79 12.50 10.19
CA ARG A 169 -34.72 11.49 9.67
C ARG A 169 -34.40 11.14 8.21
N GLU A 170 -34.09 12.13 7.39
CA GLU A 170 -33.67 11.92 5.99
C GLU A 170 -32.35 11.15 5.91
N GLN A 171 -31.39 11.53 6.76
CA GLN A 171 -30.09 10.88 6.86
C GLN A 171 -30.17 9.41 7.31
N LEU A 172 -30.97 9.12 8.34
CA LEU A 172 -31.21 7.75 8.80
C LEU A 172 -32.01 6.92 7.78
N SER A 173 -32.93 7.55 7.04
CA SER A 173 -33.67 6.91 5.95
C SER A 173 -32.73 6.39 4.85
N LEU A 174 -31.71 7.17 4.48
CA LEU A 174 -30.70 6.76 3.50
C LEU A 174 -29.86 5.56 3.96
N ILE A 175 -29.51 5.50 5.26
CA ILE A 175 -28.78 4.37 5.84
C ILE A 175 -29.68 3.14 5.93
N LEU A 176 -30.87 3.27 6.51
CA LEU A 176 -31.77 2.15 6.78
C LEU A 176 -32.46 1.62 5.51
N SER A 177 -32.36 2.33 4.39
CA SER A 177 -32.74 1.76 3.10
C SER A 177 -31.77 0.63 2.74
N LEU A 178 -32.32 -0.59 2.69
CA LEU A 178 -31.61 -1.83 2.39
C LEU A 178 -30.86 -1.78 1.03
N ASP A 179 -31.26 -0.88 0.13
CA ASP A 179 -30.69 -0.72 -1.20
C ASP A 179 -29.28 -0.10 -1.17
N THR A 180 -28.98 0.80 -0.22
CA THR A 180 -27.64 1.40 -0.13
C THR A 180 -26.59 0.37 0.28
N PHE A 181 -26.94 -0.54 1.19
CA PHE A 181 -26.06 -1.61 1.67
C PHE A 181 -25.81 -2.71 0.64
N ALA A 182 -26.79 -3.00 -0.23
CA ALA A 182 -26.64 -3.98 -1.30
C ALA A 182 -25.75 -3.46 -2.45
N THR A 183 -25.74 -2.14 -2.69
CA THR A 183 -25.17 -1.55 -3.91
C THR A 183 -23.81 -0.87 -3.69
N THR A 184 -23.44 -0.51 -2.45
CA THR A 184 -22.14 0.09 -2.12
C THR A 184 -21.14 -0.88 -1.50
N ALA A 185 -21.25 -2.18 -1.78
CA ALA A 185 -20.09 -3.06 -1.69
C ALA A 185 -19.24 -2.85 -2.95
N PRO A 186 -18.23 -1.96 -2.96
CA PRO A 186 -17.31 -1.92 -4.08
C PRO A 186 -16.77 -3.33 -4.26
N GLN A 187 -16.91 -3.80 -5.49
CA GLN A 187 -16.37 -5.06 -5.96
C GLN A 187 -15.00 -5.28 -5.31
N CYS A 188 -14.89 -6.34 -4.52
CA CYS A 188 -13.67 -6.97 -4.06
C CYS A 188 -12.37 -6.15 -4.32
N ARG A 189 -12.16 -5.03 -3.62
CA ARG A 189 -10.79 -4.57 -3.40
C ARG A 189 -10.29 -5.39 -2.23
N THR A 190 -9.65 -6.52 -2.55
CA THR A 190 -8.78 -7.23 -1.63
C THR A 190 -7.57 -6.34 -1.31
N GLY A 191 -7.80 -5.27 -0.54
CA GLY A 191 -6.79 -4.66 0.29
C GLY A 191 -6.76 -5.47 1.57
N TYR A 192 -5.84 -6.42 1.66
CA TYR A 192 -5.46 -6.99 2.94
C TYR A 192 -5.03 -5.83 3.85
N PHE A 193 -5.90 -5.38 4.75
CA PHE A 193 -5.45 -4.66 5.94
C PHE A 193 -4.77 -5.70 6.82
N GLY A 194 -3.46 -5.84 6.62
CA GLY A 194 -2.59 -6.54 7.53
C GLY A 194 -2.75 -5.99 8.93
N THR A 195 -2.97 -6.91 9.87
CA THR A 195 -2.54 -6.84 11.27
C THR A 195 -2.42 -5.43 11.89
N ALA A 196 -3.46 -5.01 12.60
CA ALA A 196 -3.30 -4.17 13.78
C ALA A 196 -4.27 -4.68 14.85
N ILE A 197 -3.80 -5.68 15.59
CA ILE A 197 -4.32 -5.99 16.93
C ILE A 197 -3.96 -4.77 17.78
N LEU A 198 -4.92 -3.87 18.01
CA LEU A 198 -4.76 -2.81 19.00
C LEU A 198 -4.96 -3.41 20.39
N THR A 199 -3.86 -3.54 21.13
CA THR A 199 -3.89 -3.51 22.60
C THR A 199 -4.48 -2.18 23.07
N PRO A 200 -5.41 -2.16 24.03
CA PRO A 200 -5.90 -0.90 24.59
C PRO A 200 -4.83 -0.31 25.52
N ARG A 201 -4.34 0.89 25.18
CA ARG A 201 -3.73 1.77 26.19
C ARG A 201 -4.84 2.29 27.08
N LEU A 202 -4.75 1.94 28.36
CA LEU A 202 -5.48 2.57 29.45
C LEU A 202 -5.13 4.07 29.49
N CYS A 203 -6.09 4.93 29.15
CA CYS A 203 -6.11 6.31 29.64
C CYS A 203 -6.95 6.33 30.92
N SER A 204 -6.29 6.25 32.07
CA SER A 204 -6.88 6.68 33.33
C SER A 204 -6.63 8.17 33.49
N SER A 205 -7.69 8.95 33.34
CA SER A 205 -7.76 10.32 33.85
C SER A 205 -7.74 10.28 35.38
N ASN A 206 -6.89 11.10 36.01
CA ASN A 206 -7.23 11.71 37.28
C ASN A 206 -6.68 13.14 37.30
N HIS A 207 -7.64 14.05 37.43
CA HIS A 207 -7.50 15.47 37.67
C HIS A 207 -7.38 15.67 39.18
N SER A 208 -6.48 16.54 39.66
CA SER A 208 -6.69 17.41 40.82
C SER A 208 -5.53 18.42 40.97
N GLN A 209 -5.92 19.68 41.10
CA GLN A 209 -5.13 20.92 41.25
C GLN A 209 -4.31 20.97 42.55
N ILE A 210 -3.37 21.92 42.64
CA ILE A 210 -3.42 23.10 43.54
C ILE A 210 -2.11 23.90 43.35
N ASP A 211 -2.25 25.15 42.92
CA ASP A 211 -1.39 26.28 43.31
C ASP A 211 -1.92 26.84 44.64
#